data_AF-A0A842YJ65-F1
#
_entry.id   AF-A0A842YJ65-F1
#
_cell.length_a   1.000
_cell.length_b   1.000
_cell.length_c   1.000
_cell.angle_alpha   90.00
_cell.angle_beta   90.00
_cell.angle_gamma   90.00
#
_symmetry.space_group_name_H-M   'P 1'
#
loop_
_entity.id
_entity.type
_entity.pdbx_description
1 polymer ?
#
loop_
_entity_poly.entity_id
_entity_poly.type
_entity_poly.pdbx_seq_one_letter_code
_entity_poly.pdbx_strand_id
1 'polypeptide(L)'
;MSEIDLFKKNTGLDLHQQYMKYHPQVLSEFEEELPQYWGKKWKANTTIGKLRTVLLHRPGKEFLSVGTPTPWAPHSSDLSAWRMSWKPTDLTELVHDHETLAKAYRDEGVEVVVRKPDPYDPPYTVKSIYTDDVCHPAVYGQVILRMYDNIRKGEELPTYQTLAEIGCPVVGMITGNGMAEGGNIGWHDEKHVLIAVHYPRDNTSDPKVWRANDWG
;
A
#
# COMPACT_ATOMS: atom_id res chain seq x y z
N MET A 1 -30.91 -44.98 -11.35
CA MET A 1 -30.88 -44.76 -9.89
C MET A 1 -31.12 -43.28 -9.68
N SER A 2 -32.22 -42.88 -9.02
CA SER A 2 -32.40 -41.47 -8.67
C SER A 2 -31.32 -41.08 -7.67
N GLU A 3 -30.60 -40.01 -7.96
CA GLU A 3 -29.66 -39.42 -7.01
C GLU A 3 -30.44 -39.07 -5.74
N ILE A 4 -30.03 -39.62 -4.59
CA ILE A 4 -30.68 -39.32 -3.31
C ILE A 4 -30.28 -37.90 -2.92
N ASP A 5 -31.25 -37.01 -2.75
CA ASP A 5 -31.03 -35.68 -2.19
C ASP A 5 -30.64 -35.79 -0.71
N LEU A 6 -29.33 -35.77 -0.45
CA LEU A 6 -28.75 -35.87 0.89
C LEU A 6 -29.12 -34.66 1.77
N PHE A 7 -29.31 -33.47 1.19
CA PHE A 7 -29.71 -32.29 1.94
C PHE A 7 -31.10 -32.46 2.50
N LYS A 8 -32.06 -32.85 1.65
CA LYS A 8 -33.43 -33.10 2.08
C LYS A 8 -33.54 -34.28 3.03
N LYS A 9 -32.78 -35.35 2.78
CA LYS A 9 -32.73 -36.52 3.68
C LYS A 9 -32.25 -36.16 5.09
N ASN A 10 -31.21 -35.33 5.20
CA ASN A 10 -30.55 -35.07 6.49
C ASN A 10 -31.13 -33.86 7.23
N THR A 11 -31.69 -32.87 6.53
CA THR A 11 -32.13 -31.60 7.13
C THR A 11 -33.64 -31.38 7.03
N GLY A 12 -34.35 -32.21 6.26
CA GLY A 12 -35.77 -32.01 5.94
C GLY A 12 -36.03 -30.91 4.89
N LEU A 13 -34.99 -30.23 4.41
CA LEU A 13 -35.05 -29.17 3.43
C LEU A 13 -34.12 -29.48 2.26
N ASP A 14 -34.58 -29.23 1.03
CA ASP A 14 -33.64 -29.19 -0.09
C ASP A 14 -32.69 -27.98 0.04
N LEU A 15 -31.65 -27.96 -0.78
CA LEU A 15 -30.61 -26.91 -0.71
C LEU A 15 -31.21 -25.50 -0.90
N HIS A 16 -32.17 -25.34 -1.81
CA HIS A 16 -32.80 -24.04 -2.09
C HIS A 16 -33.58 -23.54 -0.88
N GLN A 17 -34.38 -24.42 -0.26
CA GLN A 17 -35.13 -24.10 0.95
C GLN A 17 -34.22 -23.72 2.11
N GLN A 18 -33.05 -24.35 2.24
CA GLN A 18 -32.06 -23.97 3.25
C GLN A 18 -31.51 -22.57 3.01
N TYR A 19 -31.12 -22.24 1.77
CA TYR A 19 -30.67 -20.89 1.41
C TYR A 19 -31.72 -19.83 1.77
N MET A 20 -32.97 -20.04 1.34
CA MET A 20 -34.03 -19.07 1.60
C MET A 20 -34.37 -18.91 3.09
N LYS A 21 -34.23 -19.98 3.88
CA LYS A 21 -34.60 -19.97 5.31
C LYS A 21 -33.48 -19.48 6.23
N TYR A 22 -32.25 -19.93 6.00
CA TYR A 22 -31.15 -19.74 6.96
C TYR A 22 -30.03 -18.83 6.43
N HIS A 23 -30.02 -18.52 5.14
CA HIS A 23 -28.99 -17.69 4.51
C HIS A 23 -29.60 -16.48 3.77
N PRO A 24 -30.40 -15.64 4.46
CA PRO A 24 -30.87 -14.40 3.87
C PRO A 24 -29.68 -13.50 3.52
N GLN A 25 -29.83 -12.66 2.49
CA GLN A 25 -28.84 -11.64 2.18
C GLN A 25 -28.69 -10.68 3.37
N VAL A 26 -27.46 -10.44 3.77
CA VAL A 26 -27.11 -9.45 4.80
C VAL A 26 -26.76 -8.15 4.09
N LEU A 27 -27.34 -7.03 4.54
CA LEU A 27 -27.24 -5.72 3.90
C LEU A 27 -26.38 -4.73 4.71
N SER A 28 -25.30 -5.21 5.34
CA SER A 28 -24.32 -4.35 6.02
C SER A 28 -23.42 -3.65 5.01
N GLU A 29 -23.02 -2.42 5.34
CA GLU A 29 -22.01 -1.69 4.56
C GLU A 29 -20.60 -2.07 5.01
N PHE A 30 -19.63 -1.97 4.11
CA PHE A 30 -18.24 -2.34 4.41
C PHE A 30 -17.68 -1.56 5.62
N GLU A 31 -18.01 -0.27 5.79
CA GLU A 31 -17.58 0.53 6.95
C GLU A 31 -18.09 -0.04 8.28
N GLU A 32 -19.29 -0.60 8.29
CA GLU A 32 -19.92 -1.20 9.48
C GLU A 32 -19.25 -2.52 9.87
N GLU A 33 -18.76 -3.25 8.87
CA GLU A 33 -18.08 -4.54 8.99
C GLU A 33 -16.62 -4.43 9.44
N LEU A 34 -15.95 -3.30 9.17
CA LEU A 34 -14.54 -3.09 9.48
C LEU A 34 -14.17 -3.41 10.95
N PRO A 35 -14.86 -2.87 11.97
CA PRO A 35 -14.50 -3.18 13.36
C PRO A 35 -14.63 -4.67 13.71
N GLN A 36 -15.64 -5.35 13.14
CA GLN A 36 -15.95 -6.73 13.48
C GLN A 36 -15.01 -7.73 12.80
N TYR A 37 -14.76 -7.56 11.50
CA TYR A 37 -14.03 -8.54 10.70
C TYR A 37 -12.58 -8.12 10.38
N TRP A 38 -12.28 -6.82 10.46
CA TRP A 38 -10.95 -6.25 10.17
C TRP A 38 -10.28 -5.64 11.41
N GLY A 39 -10.88 -5.83 12.58
CA GLY A 39 -10.33 -5.51 13.90
C GLY A 39 -10.42 -4.05 14.33
N LYS A 40 -10.51 -3.11 13.38
CA LYS A 40 -10.71 -1.67 13.66
C LYS A 40 -11.24 -0.92 12.44
N LYS A 41 -11.59 0.36 12.65
CA LYS A 41 -11.94 1.26 11.55
C LYS A 41 -10.70 1.63 10.75
N TRP A 42 -10.74 1.37 9.45
CA TRP A 42 -9.75 1.81 8.48
C TRP A 42 -10.38 2.88 7.59
N LYS A 43 -10.07 4.16 7.85
CA LYS A 43 -10.61 5.29 7.07
C LYS A 43 -9.65 6.47 7.09
N ALA A 44 -9.31 6.98 5.91
CA ALA A 44 -8.33 8.05 5.74
C ALA A 44 -8.60 8.90 4.49
N ASN A 45 -9.81 9.45 4.38
CA ASN A 45 -10.23 10.29 3.25
C ASN A 45 -10.16 11.81 3.54
N THR A 46 -9.24 12.25 4.41
CA THR A 46 -9.04 13.68 4.72
C THR A 46 -7.61 13.93 5.21
N THR A 47 -7.08 15.12 4.90
CA THR A 47 -5.72 15.53 5.27
C THR A 47 -5.64 16.31 6.58
N ILE A 48 -6.78 16.70 7.17
CA ILE A 48 -6.86 17.51 8.40
C ILE A 48 -7.54 16.77 9.56
N GLY A 49 -7.94 15.52 9.34
CA GLY A 49 -8.57 14.68 10.37
C GLY A 49 -7.59 14.25 11.46
N LYS A 50 -8.12 13.76 12.59
CA LYS A 50 -7.29 13.17 13.65
C LYS A 50 -6.58 11.92 13.12
N LEU A 51 -5.26 11.99 13.03
CA LEU A 51 -4.39 10.88 12.70
C LEU A 51 -4.45 9.82 13.82
N ARG A 52 -4.51 8.54 13.44
CA ARG A 52 -4.63 7.41 14.39
C ARG A 52 -3.59 6.33 14.15
N THR A 53 -3.22 6.11 12.89
CA THR A 53 -2.20 5.14 12.49
C THR A 53 -1.36 5.74 11.37
N VAL A 54 -0.05 5.50 11.39
CA VAL A 54 0.89 5.86 10.33
C VAL A 54 1.71 4.65 9.91
N LEU A 55 2.02 4.57 8.62
CA LEU A 55 2.98 3.63 8.08
C LEU A 55 4.31 4.35 7.86
N LEU A 56 5.36 3.88 8.52
CA LEU A 56 6.73 4.37 8.33
C LEU A 56 7.61 3.24 7.79
N HIS A 57 8.70 3.58 7.12
CA HIS A 57 9.76 2.63 6.78
C HIS A 57 11.02 3.02 7.53
N ARG A 58 11.55 2.06 8.30
CA ARG A 58 12.78 2.26 9.05
C ARG A 58 13.98 2.13 8.10
N PRO A 59 14.88 3.12 8.01
CA PRO A 59 16.09 3.03 7.19
C PRO A 59 16.88 1.75 7.48
N GLY A 60 17.25 1.05 6.42
CA GLY A 60 17.93 -0.24 6.49
C GLY A 60 19.16 -0.31 5.58
N LYS A 61 19.55 -1.56 5.26
CA LYS A 61 20.77 -1.87 4.50
C LYS A 61 20.77 -1.26 3.09
N GLU A 62 19.61 -0.94 2.53
CA GLU A 62 19.47 -0.27 1.24
C GLU A 62 20.28 1.04 1.18
N PHE A 63 20.40 1.77 2.29
CA PHE A 63 21.19 3.02 2.34
C PHE A 63 22.70 2.77 2.25
N LEU A 64 23.18 1.58 2.65
CA LEU A 64 24.58 1.20 2.54
C LEU A 64 24.96 0.82 1.10
N SER A 65 23.97 0.54 0.25
CA SER A 65 24.17 0.30 -1.19
C SER A 65 24.40 1.59 -1.97
N VAL A 66 24.12 2.77 -1.41
CA VAL A 66 24.31 4.04 -2.12
C VAL A 66 25.77 4.19 -2.58
N GLY A 67 25.94 4.48 -3.86
CA GLY A 67 27.25 4.62 -4.47
C GLY A 67 27.90 3.29 -4.90
N THR A 68 27.20 2.16 -4.82
CA THR A 68 27.56 0.94 -5.57
C THR A 68 26.86 0.94 -6.93
N PRO A 69 27.25 0.10 -7.91
CA PRO A 69 26.52 -0.03 -9.16
C PRO A 69 25.04 -0.36 -8.93
N THR A 70 24.13 0.43 -9.50
CA THR A 70 22.68 0.19 -9.37
C THR A 70 22.28 -1.17 -9.96
N PRO A 71 21.28 -1.88 -9.38
CA PRO A 71 20.77 -3.11 -9.97
C PRO A 71 19.97 -2.89 -11.27
N TRP A 72 19.64 -1.64 -11.60
CA TRP A 72 19.05 -1.24 -12.88
C TRP A 72 20.07 -0.54 -13.79
N ALA A 73 19.81 -0.57 -15.09
CA ALA A 73 20.60 0.16 -16.09
C ALA A 73 20.59 1.68 -15.80
N PRO A 74 21.70 2.40 -16.00
CA PRO A 74 22.93 1.96 -16.65
C PRO A 74 23.97 1.29 -15.71
N HIS A 75 23.55 0.82 -14.53
CA HIS A 75 24.46 0.25 -13.52
C HIS A 75 25.54 1.23 -13.04
N SER A 76 25.16 2.51 -12.90
CA SER A 76 26.09 3.56 -12.44
C SER A 76 26.24 3.52 -10.92
N SER A 77 27.43 3.84 -10.43
CA SER A 77 27.70 4.11 -9.01
C SER A 77 27.54 5.59 -8.64
N ASP A 78 27.14 6.46 -9.57
CA ASP A 78 26.95 7.88 -9.32
C ASP A 78 25.79 8.12 -8.35
N LEU A 79 25.96 9.09 -7.44
CA LEU A 79 24.89 9.48 -6.51
C LEU A 79 23.64 9.98 -7.23
N SER A 80 23.78 10.53 -8.44
CA SER A 80 22.65 10.92 -9.29
C SER A 80 21.79 9.73 -9.72
N ALA A 81 22.38 8.57 -10.01
CA ALA A 81 21.65 7.33 -10.31
C ALA A 81 20.88 6.80 -9.10
N TRP A 82 21.42 7.02 -7.89
CA TRP A 82 20.75 6.75 -6.62
C TRP A 82 19.79 7.87 -6.18
N ARG A 83 19.70 8.97 -6.93
CA ARG A 83 18.93 10.18 -6.55
C ARG A 83 19.25 10.63 -5.12
N MET A 84 20.53 10.62 -4.76
CA MET A 84 21.04 11.04 -3.46
C MET A 84 22.03 12.19 -3.66
N SER A 85 22.06 13.13 -2.71
CA SER A 85 23.08 14.19 -2.67
C SER A 85 24.33 13.80 -1.89
N TRP A 86 24.25 12.71 -1.11
CA TRP A 86 25.30 12.24 -0.24
C TRP A 86 25.21 10.73 -0.05
N LYS A 87 26.33 10.10 0.35
CA LYS A 87 26.40 8.67 0.66
C LYS A 87 26.47 8.47 2.18
N PRO A 88 25.50 7.75 2.78
CA PRO A 88 25.59 7.31 4.18
C PRO A 88 26.82 6.44 4.45
N THR A 89 27.57 6.80 5.49
CA THR A 89 28.70 5.98 5.99
C THR A 89 28.21 4.84 6.86
N ASP A 90 27.15 5.08 7.63
CA ASP A 90 26.44 4.10 8.44
C ASP A 90 24.95 4.48 8.53
N LEU A 91 24.19 3.76 9.37
CA LEU A 91 22.75 3.98 9.56
C LEU A 91 22.41 4.76 10.83
N THR A 92 23.40 5.18 11.62
CA THR A 92 23.20 5.71 12.97
C THR A 92 22.28 6.92 12.97
N GLU A 93 22.62 7.93 12.15
CA GLU A 93 21.84 9.17 12.06
C GLU A 93 20.46 8.92 11.43
N LEU A 94 20.41 8.17 10.32
CA LEU A 94 19.16 7.83 9.64
C LEU A 94 18.16 7.10 10.56
N VAL A 95 18.66 6.14 11.34
CA VAL A 95 17.85 5.40 12.31
C VAL A 95 17.45 6.32 13.47
N HIS A 96 18.37 7.14 13.99
CA HIS A 96 18.06 8.07 15.07
C HIS A 96 16.93 9.03 14.70
N ASP A 97 16.97 9.60 13.50
CA ASP A 97 15.95 10.51 12.99
C ASP A 97 14.60 9.79 12.79
N HIS A 98 14.62 8.58 12.22
CA HIS A 98 13.43 7.75 12.10
C HIS A 98 12.79 7.45 13.46
N GLU A 99 13.59 7.00 14.45
CA GLU A 99 13.06 6.69 15.77
C GLU A 99 12.54 7.94 16.48
N THR A 100 13.15 9.10 16.25
CA THR A 100 12.66 10.39 16.76
C THR A 100 11.30 10.74 16.16
N LEU A 101 11.12 10.59 14.84
CA LEU A 101 9.84 10.79 14.17
C LEU A 101 8.78 9.78 14.67
N ALA A 102 9.13 8.50 14.76
CA ALA A 102 8.24 7.47 15.26
C ALA A 102 7.82 7.73 16.71
N LYS A 103 8.75 8.20 17.55
CA LYS A 103 8.44 8.61 18.94
C LYS A 103 7.45 9.77 18.97
N ALA A 104 7.64 10.81 18.15
CA ALA A 104 6.74 11.95 18.10
C ALA A 104 5.28 11.53 17.79
N TYR A 105 5.08 10.61 16.85
CA TYR A 105 3.75 10.03 16.59
C TYR A 105 3.19 9.26 17.79
N ARG A 106 4.00 8.40 18.42
CA ARG A 106 3.57 7.61 19.59
C ARG A 106 3.21 8.48 20.79
N ASP A 107 3.96 9.56 21.03
CA ASP A 107 3.70 10.51 22.11
C ASP A 107 2.33 11.19 21.93
N GLU A 108 1.87 11.38 20.69
CA GLU A 108 0.53 11.89 20.33
C GLU A 108 -0.56 10.79 20.29
N GLY A 109 -0.23 9.56 20.71
CA GLY A 109 -1.15 8.43 20.72
C GLY A 109 -1.46 7.85 19.32
N VAL A 110 -0.63 8.14 18.33
CA VAL A 110 -0.72 7.56 16.98
C VAL A 110 0.00 6.22 16.95
N GLU A 111 -0.68 5.19 16.45
CA GLU A 111 -0.07 3.88 16.20
C GLU A 111 0.94 3.97 15.07
N VAL A 112 2.18 3.56 15.33
CA VAL A 112 3.24 3.52 14.31
C VAL A 112 3.41 2.10 13.82
N VAL A 113 3.03 1.87 12.57
CA VAL A 113 3.30 0.64 11.84
C VAL A 113 4.61 0.81 11.08
N VAL A 114 5.53 -0.14 11.26
CA VAL A 114 6.78 -0.16 10.50
C VAL A 114 6.64 -1.15 9.35
N ARG A 115 6.82 -0.65 8.13
CA ARG A 115 6.88 -1.43 6.90
C ARG A 115 7.95 -2.51 7.01
N LYS A 116 7.68 -3.69 6.46
CA LYS A 116 8.69 -4.73 6.23
C LYS A 116 9.92 -4.13 5.50
N PRO A 117 11.13 -4.59 5.83
CA PRO A 117 12.35 -4.07 5.24
C PRO A 117 12.43 -4.35 3.74
N ASP A 118 13.39 -3.71 3.08
CA ASP A 118 13.78 -4.06 1.71
C ASP A 118 14.11 -5.57 1.60
N PRO A 119 13.39 -6.32 0.75
CA PRO A 119 13.57 -7.77 0.62
C PRO A 119 14.63 -8.18 -0.41
N TYR A 120 15.30 -7.23 -1.07
CA TYR A 120 16.19 -7.49 -2.21
C TYR A 120 17.64 -7.74 -1.80
N ASP A 121 18.37 -8.44 -2.68
CA ASP A 121 19.80 -8.70 -2.54
C ASP A 121 20.52 -8.44 -3.88
N PRO A 122 21.31 -7.35 -3.99
CA PRO A 122 21.54 -6.34 -2.96
C PRO A 122 20.30 -5.46 -2.72
N PRO A 123 20.11 -4.93 -1.50
CA PRO A 123 19.01 -4.01 -1.19
C PRO A 123 19.22 -2.67 -1.90
N TYR A 124 18.14 -1.99 -2.31
CA TYR A 124 18.27 -0.77 -3.14
C TYR A 124 17.14 0.27 -2.99
N THR A 125 16.03 -0.07 -2.34
CA THR A 125 14.82 0.77 -2.26
C THR A 125 14.95 1.90 -1.23
N VAL A 126 15.99 2.73 -1.38
CA VAL A 126 16.33 3.86 -0.48
C VAL A 126 15.24 4.92 -0.39
N LYS A 127 14.25 4.89 -1.29
CA LYS A 127 13.09 5.79 -1.28
C LYS A 127 11.89 5.21 -0.51
N SER A 128 11.98 3.98 0.00
CA SER A 128 10.96 3.37 0.86
C SER A 128 10.64 4.19 2.11
N ILE A 129 11.55 5.07 2.57
CA ILE A 129 11.29 6.03 3.67
C ILE A 129 10.13 7.00 3.36
N TYR A 130 9.78 7.17 2.09
CA TYR A 130 8.64 7.96 1.62
C TYR A 130 7.45 7.01 1.34
N THR A 131 6.84 6.51 2.42
CA THR A 131 5.81 5.46 2.37
C THR A 131 4.50 5.89 1.69
N ASP A 132 4.20 7.18 1.66
CA ASP A 132 3.01 7.73 1.00
C ASP A 132 3.05 7.53 -0.52
N ASP A 133 4.24 7.41 -1.11
CA ASP A 133 4.34 7.29 -2.55
C ASP A 133 3.89 5.92 -3.08
N VAL A 134 4.17 4.83 -2.34
CA VAL A 134 3.90 3.45 -2.78
C VAL A 134 2.47 2.99 -2.53
N CYS A 135 1.78 3.59 -1.56
CA CYS A 135 0.37 3.34 -1.31
C CYS A 135 -0.31 4.60 -0.84
N HIS A 136 -1.57 4.79 -1.23
CA HIS A 136 -2.34 5.96 -0.86
C HIS A 136 -3.71 5.55 -0.30
N PRO A 137 -4.23 6.26 0.71
CA PRO A 137 -5.49 5.89 1.33
C PRO A 137 -6.66 5.98 0.34
N ALA A 138 -7.42 4.91 0.29
CA ALA A 138 -8.81 4.96 -0.18
C ALA A 138 -9.72 5.41 0.99
N VAL A 139 -11.04 5.45 0.75
CA VAL A 139 -11.99 5.70 1.84
C VAL A 139 -11.88 4.60 2.90
N TYR A 140 -11.82 3.32 2.52
CA TYR A 140 -11.83 2.18 3.45
C TYR A 140 -10.61 1.26 3.32
N GLY A 141 -9.40 1.81 3.50
CA GLY A 141 -8.15 1.05 3.38
C GLY A 141 -7.14 1.77 2.49
N GLN A 142 -6.33 1.02 1.77
CA GLN A 142 -5.24 1.51 0.94
C GLN A 142 -5.36 1.01 -0.51
N VAL A 143 -4.87 1.81 -1.45
CA VAL A 143 -4.54 1.37 -2.81
C VAL A 143 -3.03 1.25 -2.91
N ILE A 144 -2.53 0.11 -3.40
CA ILE A 144 -1.12 -0.01 -3.76
C ILE A 144 -0.91 0.62 -5.14
N LEU A 145 -0.06 1.64 -5.19
CA LEU A 145 0.29 2.33 -6.41
C LEU A 145 1.40 1.58 -7.15
N ARG A 146 1.86 2.11 -8.29
CA ARG A 146 2.87 1.45 -9.12
C ARG A 146 3.95 2.44 -9.52
N MET A 147 5.15 2.22 -9.00
CA MET A 147 6.23 3.21 -9.06
C MET A 147 6.71 3.42 -10.49
N TYR A 148 7.16 4.61 -10.86
CA TYR A 148 7.70 4.83 -12.20
C TYR A 148 9.21 4.53 -12.27
N ASP A 149 9.93 4.83 -11.19
CA ASP A 149 11.40 4.81 -11.15
C ASP A 149 11.93 3.45 -10.67
N ASN A 150 13.01 2.97 -11.29
CA ASN A 150 13.63 1.69 -10.95
C ASN A 150 14.15 1.66 -9.50
N ILE A 151 14.55 2.80 -8.94
CA ILE A 151 14.98 2.89 -7.53
C ILE A 151 13.86 2.57 -6.53
N ARG A 152 12.60 2.56 -7.00
CA ARG A 152 11.40 2.36 -6.21
C ARG A 152 10.57 1.15 -6.62
N LYS A 153 10.75 0.65 -7.85
CA LYS A 153 10.09 -0.58 -8.30
C LYS A 153 10.35 -1.68 -7.29
N GLY A 154 9.30 -2.37 -6.86
CA GLY A 154 9.40 -3.41 -5.85
C GLY A 154 9.05 -2.95 -4.43
N GLU A 155 8.91 -1.64 -4.18
CA GLU A 155 8.41 -1.12 -2.91
C GLU A 155 7.00 -1.67 -2.57
N GLU A 156 6.23 -2.07 -3.58
CA GLU A 156 4.84 -2.52 -3.50
C GLU A 156 4.67 -3.78 -2.63
N LEU A 157 5.56 -4.77 -2.79
CA LEU A 157 5.45 -6.08 -2.13
C LEU A 157 5.54 -6.01 -0.59
N PRO A 158 6.63 -5.49 0.01
CA PRO A 158 6.73 -5.36 1.46
C PRO A 158 5.66 -4.42 2.04
N THR A 159 5.21 -3.42 1.28
CA THR A 159 4.10 -2.54 1.68
C THR A 159 2.79 -3.33 1.79
N TYR A 160 2.41 -4.05 0.73
CA TYR A 160 1.23 -4.92 0.71
C TYR A 160 1.26 -5.93 1.85
N GLN A 161 2.39 -6.63 2.05
CA GLN A 161 2.53 -7.61 3.12
C GLN A 161 2.37 -6.99 4.51
N THR A 162 2.88 -5.78 4.72
CA THR A 162 2.72 -5.06 5.99
C THR A 162 1.24 -4.72 6.24
N LEU A 163 0.56 -4.16 5.24
CA LEU A 163 -0.86 -3.80 5.34
C LEU A 163 -1.74 -5.01 5.58
N ALA A 164 -1.48 -6.13 4.88
CA ALA A 164 -2.19 -7.38 5.09
C ALA A 164 -1.97 -7.94 6.51
N GLU A 165 -0.73 -7.91 7.02
CA GLU A 165 -0.39 -8.42 8.35
C GLU A 165 -1.11 -7.67 9.48
N ILE A 166 -1.31 -6.36 9.35
CA ILE A 166 -2.03 -5.55 10.35
C ILE A 166 -3.55 -5.57 10.16
N GLY A 167 -4.06 -6.29 9.15
CA GLY A 167 -5.49 -6.32 8.81
C GLY A 167 -6.02 -5.04 8.18
N CYS A 168 -5.16 -4.22 7.54
CA CYS A 168 -5.59 -3.06 6.76
C CYS A 168 -6.05 -3.52 5.36
N PRO A 169 -7.29 -3.22 4.94
CA PRO A 169 -7.76 -3.59 3.61
C PRO A 169 -6.90 -2.96 2.51
N VAL A 170 -6.45 -3.77 1.56
CA VAL A 170 -5.95 -3.30 0.27
C VAL A 170 -7.10 -3.41 -0.72
N VAL A 171 -7.77 -2.29 -0.97
CA VAL A 171 -9.02 -2.24 -1.76
C VAL A 171 -8.77 -2.11 -3.26
N GLY A 172 -7.52 -1.91 -3.67
CA GLY A 172 -7.12 -1.86 -5.06
C GLY A 172 -5.60 -1.85 -5.23
N MET A 173 -5.14 -2.21 -6.43
CA MET A 173 -3.74 -2.13 -6.83
C MET A 173 -3.63 -1.75 -8.31
N ILE A 174 -2.64 -0.93 -8.69
CA ILE A 174 -2.36 -0.66 -10.11
C ILE A 174 -1.53 -1.82 -10.69
N THR A 175 -2.14 -2.62 -11.56
CA THR A 175 -1.55 -3.86 -12.08
C THR A 175 -1.17 -3.81 -13.57
N GLY A 176 -1.82 -2.93 -14.34
CA GLY A 176 -1.58 -2.72 -15.77
C GLY A 176 -0.34 -1.87 -16.06
N ASN A 177 -0.39 -1.10 -17.17
CA ASN A 177 0.71 -0.23 -17.57
C ASN A 177 0.71 1.13 -16.86
N GLY A 178 -0.38 1.48 -16.18
CA GLY A 178 -0.48 2.72 -15.42
C GLY A 178 0.56 2.81 -14.32
N MET A 179 0.86 4.04 -13.95
CA MET A 179 1.76 4.38 -12.86
C MET A 179 1.19 5.56 -12.10
N ALA A 180 1.44 5.57 -10.80
CA ALA A 180 1.06 6.63 -9.91
C ALA A 180 1.99 6.60 -8.68
N GLU A 181 2.36 7.75 -8.16
CA GLU A 181 3.08 7.90 -6.90
C GLU A 181 2.35 8.93 -6.03
N GLY A 182 2.20 8.64 -4.74
CA GLY A 182 1.37 9.40 -3.80
C GLY A 182 1.74 10.87 -3.59
N GLY A 183 3.00 11.29 -3.81
CA GLY A 183 3.41 12.69 -3.63
C GLY A 183 2.63 13.72 -4.47
N ASN A 184 1.91 13.26 -5.50
CA ASN A 184 1.05 14.08 -6.36
C ASN A 184 -0.45 13.71 -6.25
N ILE A 185 -0.81 12.95 -5.22
CA ILE A 185 -2.16 12.47 -4.94
C ILE A 185 -2.56 12.95 -3.56
N GLY A 186 -3.79 13.44 -3.42
CA GLY A 186 -4.26 13.83 -2.10
C GLY A 186 -5.77 14.04 -2.04
N TRP A 187 -6.33 13.68 -0.90
CA TRP A 187 -7.71 14.03 -0.55
C TRP A 187 -7.81 15.55 -0.35
N HIS A 188 -8.68 16.19 -1.12
CA HIS A 188 -9.04 17.59 -0.91
C HIS A 188 -10.07 17.71 0.22
N ASP A 189 -11.07 16.84 0.19
CA ASP A 189 -12.09 16.67 1.22
C ASP A 189 -12.53 15.21 1.28
N GLU A 190 -13.55 14.88 2.09
CA GLU A 190 -14.01 13.50 2.29
C GLU A 190 -14.57 12.80 1.04
N LYS A 191 -14.80 13.52 -0.06
CA LYS A 191 -15.45 13.04 -1.28
C LYS A 191 -14.62 13.26 -2.54
N HIS A 192 -13.57 14.09 -2.50
CA HIS A 192 -12.79 14.48 -3.67
C HIS A 192 -11.29 14.19 -3.48
N VAL A 193 -10.72 13.45 -4.43
CA VAL A 193 -9.27 13.21 -4.56
C VAL A 193 -8.74 14.01 -5.73
N LEU A 194 -7.59 14.64 -5.53
CA LEU A 194 -6.81 15.28 -6.58
C LEU A 194 -5.68 14.33 -6.99
N ILE A 195 -5.51 14.14 -8.30
CA ILE A 195 -4.45 13.32 -8.89
C ILE A 195 -3.83 14.15 -10.01
N ALA A 196 -2.53 14.44 -9.91
CA ALA A 196 -1.83 15.06 -11.02
C ALA A 196 -1.55 14.05 -12.14
N VAL A 197 -1.49 14.55 -13.39
CA VAL A 197 -1.22 13.77 -14.60
C VAL A 197 -0.16 14.50 -15.44
N HIS A 198 0.56 13.76 -16.30
CA HIS A 198 1.54 14.30 -17.25
C HIS A 198 2.84 14.90 -16.67
N TYR A 199 3.37 14.27 -15.62
CA TYR A 199 4.70 14.52 -15.04
C TYR A 199 5.48 13.20 -14.96
N PRO A 200 6.83 13.15 -14.85
CA PRO A 200 7.58 11.88 -14.77
C PRO A 200 7.13 10.96 -13.63
N ARG A 201 6.50 11.50 -12.58
CA ARG A 201 5.93 10.75 -11.44
C ARG A 201 4.43 10.43 -11.55
N ASP A 202 3.80 10.88 -12.63
CA ASP A 202 2.38 10.68 -12.92
C ASP A 202 2.20 9.89 -14.23
N ASN A 203 0.96 9.50 -14.56
CA ASN A 203 0.66 8.93 -15.88
C ASN A 203 1.22 9.83 -16.97
N THR A 204 2.20 9.33 -17.71
CA THR A 204 2.94 10.09 -18.72
C THR A 204 2.00 10.45 -19.87
N SER A 205 2.38 11.40 -20.72
CA SER A 205 1.66 11.65 -21.98
C SER A 205 1.81 10.53 -23.01
N ASP A 206 2.52 9.43 -22.69
CA ASP A 206 2.65 8.29 -23.59
C ASP A 206 1.31 7.52 -23.65
N PRO A 207 0.66 7.45 -24.82
CA PRO A 207 -0.61 6.76 -24.98
C PRO A 207 -0.57 5.26 -24.61
N LYS A 208 0.62 4.64 -24.59
CA LYS A 208 0.81 3.23 -24.18
C LYS A 208 0.79 3.04 -22.66
N VAL A 209 1.07 4.10 -21.91
CA VAL A 209 1.13 4.12 -20.43
C VAL A 209 -0.20 4.56 -19.82
N TRP A 210 -0.96 5.38 -20.54
CA TRP A 210 -2.23 5.98 -20.09
C TRP A 210 -3.33 5.00 -19.69
N ARG A 211 -3.22 3.73 -20.09
CA ARG A 211 -4.22 2.70 -19.81
C ARG A 211 -3.87 2.01 -18.49
N ALA A 212 -4.19 2.70 -17.39
CA ALA A 212 -3.98 2.16 -16.05
C ALA A 212 -4.79 0.89 -15.79
N ASN A 213 -5.98 0.76 -16.39
CA ASN A 213 -6.77 -0.46 -16.50
C ASN A 213 -7.79 -0.32 -17.65
N ASP A 214 -7.55 -0.96 -18.78
CA ASP A 214 -8.62 -1.23 -19.78
C ASP A 214 -9.35 -2.57 -19.49
N TRP A 215 -8.89 -3.33 -18.49
CA TRP A 215 -9.28 -4.71 -18.24
C TRP A 215 -10.04 -4.94 -16.92
N GLY A 216 -10.46 -3.87 -16.24
CA GLY A 216 -11.18 -3.95 -14.95
C GLY A 216 -10.23 -3.79 -13.77
#